data_AF-F5RPK6-F1
#
_entry.id   AF-F5RPK6-F1
#
_cell.length_a   1.000
_cell.length_b   1.000
_cell.length_c   1.000
_cell.angle_alpha   90.00
_cell.angle_beta   90.00
_cell.angle_gamma   90.00
#
_symmetry.space_group_name_H-M   'P 1'
#
loop_
_entity.id
_entity.type
_entity.pdbx_description
1 polymer ?
#
loop_
_entity_poly.entity_id
_entity_poly.type
_entity_poly.pdbx_seq_one_letter_code
_entity_poly.pdbx_strand_id
1 'polypeptide(L)'
;MYQQASLTYGKGIINLTRFAFPLFRQFVIIRCDEPIGNDIQSLKLIFFNGQGIWISGNVNDEKWFSSEFLFLLRKIYRILKQNRQFRSENCIPLLYYDPEGICVNSFIDEEATLWTLYNASKSRKYKVFSFSKPMDVYDVWSDKIIGEGIKQVKISIDAGEVTCLKLQGEE
;
A
#
# COMPACT_ATOMS: atom_id res chain seq x y z
N MET A 1 -4.62 35.23 -22.02
CA MET A 1 -4.17 34.95 -20.64
C MET A 1 -4.97 33.74 -20.17
N TYR A 2 -4.47 32.53 -20.43
CA TYR A 2 -5.18 31.31 -20.02
C TYR A 2 -4.95 31.11 -18.53
N GLN A 3 -6.04 31.20 -17.78
CA GLN A 3 -6.09 30.80 -16.38
C GLN A 3 -5.67 29.32 -16.32
N GLN A 4 -4.51 29.06 -15.74
CA GLN A 4 -4.06 27.71 -15.45
C GLN A 4 -5.09 27.14 -14.48
N ALA A 5 -6.04 26.36 -14.99
CA ALA A 5 -6.88 25.53 -14.15
C ALA A 5 -5.94 24.48 -13.54
N SER A 6 -5.30 24.83 -12.42
CA SER A 6 -4.77 23.82 -11.53
C SER A 6 -5.99 23.05 -11.05
N LEU A 7 -6.24 21.91 -11.69
CA LEU A 7 -7.05 20.87 -11.11
C LEU A 7 -6.32 20.45 -9.83
N THR A 8 -6.57 21.16 -8.73
CA THR A 8 -6.28 20.67 -7.38
C THR A 8 -7.27 19.55 -7.09
N TYR A 9 -7.13 18.44 -7.81
CA TYR A 9 -7.52 17.15 -7.25
C TYR A 9 -6.66 17.02 -6.00
N GLY A 10 -7.28 17.02 -4.81
CA GLY A 10 -6.58 16.57 -3.62
C GLY A 10 -5.94 15.22 -3.93
N LYS A 11 -4.71 14.97 -3.45
CA LYS A 11 -4.04 13.67 -3.68
C LYS A 11 -4.98 12.56 -3.21
N GLY A 12 -5.66 11.92 -4.14
CA GLY A 12 -6.56 10.81 -3.85
C GLY A 12 -5.74 9.69 -3.23
N ILE A 13 -6.26 9.10 -2.15
CA ILE A 13 -5.61 7.95 -1.48
C ILE A 13 -5.51 6.77 -2.45
N ILE A 14 -6.39 6.72 -3.46
CA ILE A 14 -6.56 5.59 -4.36
C ILE A 14 -6.29 6.00 -5.79
N ASN A 15 -5.56 5.13 -6.48
CA ASN A 15 -5.41 5.17 -7.91
C ASN A 15 -6.31 4.12 -8.57
N LEU A 16 -7.52 4.52 -8.97
CA LEU A 16 -8.50 3.60 -9.57
C LEU A 16 -7.98 2.95 -10.87
N THR A 17 -7.06 3.59 -11.58
CA THR A 17 -6.46 3.04 -12.80
C THR A 17 -5.74 1.73 -12.51
N ARG A 18 -5.09 1.58 -11.35
CA ARG A 18 -4.42 0.31 -10.97
C ARG A 18 -5.39 -0.85 -10.85
N PHE A 19 -6.63 -0.59 -10.47
CA PHE A 19 -7.67 -1.60 -10.29
C PHE A 19 -8.50 -1.82 -11.55
N ALA A 20 -8.69 -0.78 -12.36
CA ALA A 20 -9.37 -0.88 -13.66
C ALA A 20 -8.55 -1.65 -14.70
N PHE A 21 -7.21 -1.58 -14.61
CA PHE A 21 -6.29 -2.25 -15.55
C PHE A 21 -5.26 -3.11 -14.79
N PRO A 22 -5.68 -4.20 -14.14
CA PRO A 22 -4.86 -4.89 -13.14
C PRO A 22 -3.66 -5.66 -13.74
N LEU A 23 -3.75 -6.03 -15.02
CA LEU A 23 -2.66 -6.66 -15.76
C LEU A 23 -1.60 -5.66 -16.23
N PHE A 24 -1.93 -4.36 -16.29
CA PHE A 24 -0.98 -3.33 -16.69
C PHE A 24 -0.17 -2.85 -15.48
N ARG A 25 1.16 -3.00 -15.56
CA ARG A 25 2.06 -2.55 -14.48
C ARG A 25 2.20 -1.04 -14.52
N GLN A 26 1.72 -0.39 -13.46
CA GLN A 26 1.79 1.05 -13.32
C GLN A 26 2.94 1.44 -12.41
N PHE A 27 3.76 2.36 -12.89
CA PHE A 27 4.85 2.96 -12.15
C PHE A 27 4.53 4.44 -11.95
N VAL A 28 4.63 4.90 -10.69
CA VAL A 28 4.33 6.28 -10.32
C VAL A 28 5.61 7.09 -10.27
N ILE A 29 5.59 8.25 -10.91
CA ILE A 29 6.63 9.29 -10.79
C ILE A 29 6.19 10.25 -9.68
N ILE A 30 6.97 10.38 -8.61
CA ILE A 30 6.65 11.30 -7.50
C ILE A 30 7.02 12.74 -7.87
N ARG A 31 8.22 12.94 -8.46
CA ARG A 31 8.71 14.19 -9.04
C ARG A 31 9.56 13.88 -10.27
N CYS A 32 9.58 14.81 -11.22
CA CYS A 32 10.39 14.74 -12.44
C CYS A 32 11.46 15.83 -12.38
N ASP A 33 12.70 15.50 -12.74
CA ASP A 33 13.83 16.43 -12.85
C ASP A 33 14.13 17.28 -11.60
N GLU A 34 13.65 16.84 -10.43
CA GLU A 34 13.82 17.52 -9.14
C GLU A 34 14.08 16.51 -8.01
N PRO A 35 14.86 16.90 -6.98
CA PRO A 35 15.09 16.05 -5.82
C PRO A 35 13.79 15.68 -5.07
N ILE A 36 13.61 14.40 -4.74
CA ILE A 36 12.42 13.89 -4.01
C ILE A 36 12.56 14.12 -2.49
N GLY A 37 13.78 14.06 -1.97
CA GLY A 37 14.06 14.24 -0.54
C GLY A 37 13.49 13.10 0.31
N ASN A 38 12.65 13.45 1.29
CA ASN A 38 12.07 12.51 2.26
C ASN A 38 10.54 12.36 2.13
N ASP A 39 10.00 12.32 0.90
CA ASP A 39 8.55 12.14 0.65
C ASP A 39 8.10 10.68 0.89
N ILE A 40 8.20 10.25 2.16
CA ILE A 40 7.83 8.93 2.67
C ILE A 40 6.34 8.63 2.47
N GLN A 41 5.50 9.66 2.60
CA GLN A 41 4.06 9.50 2.50
C GLN A 41 3.61 9.14 1.09
N SER A 42 4.25 9.71 0.05
CA SER A 42 3.98 9.30 -1.33
C SER A 42 4.37 7.84 -1.56
N LEU A 43 5.50 7.35 -1.02
CA LEU A 43 5.88 5.93 -1.10
C LEU A 43 4.83 5.00 -0.48
N LYS A 44 4.32 5.36 0.70
CA LYS A 44 3.29 4.59 1.41
C LYS A 44 2.00 4.51 0.60
N LEU A 45 1.53 5.62 0.03
CA LEU A 45 0.33 5.63 -0.81
C LEU A 45 0.52 4.82 -2.10
N ILE A 46 1.70 4.88 -2.73
CA ILE A 46 2.01 4.06 -3.91
C ILE A 46 1.99 2.57 -3.55
N PHE A 47 2.57 2.19 -2.41
CA PHE A 47 2.51 0.82 -1.89
C PHE A 47 1.08 0.38 -1.56
N PHE A 48 0.29 1.21 -0.89
CA PHE A 48 -1.11 0.94 -0.56
C PHE A 48 -1.92 0.59 -1.82
N ASN A 49 -1.62 1.23 -2.94
CA ASN A 49 -2.25 0.95 -4.23
C ASN A 49 -1.63 -0.25 -4.97
N GLY A 50 -0.58 -0.89 -4.47
CA GLY A 50 0.08 -2.01 -5.16
C GLY A 50 0.73 -1.60 -6.48
N GLN A 51 1.25 -0.38 -6.54
CA GLN A 51 1.90 0.20 -7.72
C GLN A 51 3.43 0.16 -7.58
N GLY A 52 4.12 0.20 -8.73
CA GLY A 52 5.57 0.40 -8.78
C GLY A 52 5.93 1.88 -8.66
N ILE A 53 7.21 2.17 -8.42
CA ILE A 53 7.73 3.53 -8.27
C ILE A 53 8.82 3.75 -9.30
N TRP A 54 8.68 4.75 -10.16
CA TRP A 54 9.78 5.17 -11.02
C TRP A 54 10.72 6.09 -10.23
N ILE A 55 12.02 5.79 -10.27
CA ILE A 55 13.05 6.54 -9.56
C ILE A 55 14.09 6.99 -10.59
N SER A 56 14.36 8.29 -10.61
CA SER A 56 15.44 8.91 -11.37
C SER A 56 16.11 9.97 -10.51
N GLY A 57 17.44 10.01 -10.55
CA GLY A 57 18.24 10.88 -9.68
C GLY A 57 19.51 10.23 -9.19
N ASN A 58 20.33 11.00 -8.46
CA ASN A 58 21.55 10.48 -7.85
C ASN A 58 21.25 9.84 -6.49
N VAL A 59 21.33 8.50 -6.42
CA VAL A 59 21.09 7.72 -5.19
C VAL A 59 22.11 7.96 -4.08
N ASN A 60 23.25 8.60 -4.40
CA ASN A 60 24.31 8.93 -3.44
C ASN A 60 24.22 10.39 -2.96
N ASP A 61 23.22 11.15 -3.39
CA ASP A 61 22.98 12.53 -2.97
C ASP A 61 21.72 12.59 -2.08
N GLU A 62 21.90 12.96 -0.81
CA GLU A 62 20.80 13.04 0.16
C GLU A 62 19.74 14.09 -0.19
N LYS A 63 20.07 15.06 -1.07
CA LYS A 63 19.06 15.98 -1.61
C LYS A 63 18.05 15.21 -2.44
N TRP A 64 18.53 14.28 -3.28
CA TRP A 64 17.69 13.47 -4.16
C TRP A 64 16.87 12.46 -3.37
N PHE A 65 17.53 11.70 -2.47
CA PHE A 65 16.87 10.70 -1.66
C PHE A 65 17.49 10.64 -0.27
N SER A 66 16.67 10.78 0.77
CA SER A 66 17.11 10.51 2.12
C SER A 66 17.41 9.01 2.31
N SER A 67 18.22 8.69 3.32
CA SER A 67 18.48 7.31 3.73
C SER A 67 17.20 6.56 4.13
N GLU A 68 16.29 7.24 4.82
CA GLU A 68 14.96 6.73 5.20
C GLU A 68 14.10 6.39 3.97
N PHE A 69 14.09 7.28 2.97
CA PHE A 69 13.37 7.08 1.71
C PHE A 69 13.90 5.85 0.98
N LEU A 70 15.23 5.73 0.82
CA LEU A 70 15.84 4.58 0.17
C LEU A 70 15.64 3.28 0.94
N PHE A 71 15.60 3.33 2.27
CA PHE A 71 15.29 2.18 3.11
C PHE A 71 13.86 1.69 2.87
N LEU A 72 12.88 2.60 2.92
CA LEU A 72 11.48 2.26 2.69
C LEU A 72 11.23 1.80 1.25
N LEU A 73 11.84 2.45 0.27
CA LEU A 73 11.79 2.08 -1.13
C LEU A 73 12.23 0.62 -1.34
N ARG A 74 13.38 0.24 -0.77
CA ARG A 74 13.89 -1.15 -0.83
C ARG A 74 12.93 -2.14 -0.19
N LYS A 75 12.35 -1.80 0.96
CA LYS A 75 11.33 -2.63 1.62
C LYS A 75 10.11 -2.84 0.71
N ILE A 76 9.56 -1.78 0.14
CA ILE A 76 8.40 -1.83 -0.78
C ILE A 76 8.72 -2.73 -1.97
N TYR A 77 9.86 -2.52 -2.63
CA TYR A 77 10.27 -3.34 -3.78
C TYR A 77 10.40 -4.82 -3.44
N ARG A 78 10.98 -5.14 -2.27
CA ARG A 78 11.08 -6.52 -1.79
C ARG A 78 9.69 -7.14 -1.63
N ILE A 79 8.77 -6.45 -0.95
CA ILE A 79 7.41 -6.94 -0.72
C ILE A 79 6.67 -7.14 -2.06
N LEU A 80 6.70 -6.16 -2.96
CA LEU A 80 6.06 -6.25 -4.28
C LEU A 80 6.62 -7.42 -5.11
N LYS A 81 7.93 -7.66 -5.06
CA LYS A 81 8.59 -8.74 -5.80
C LYS A 81 8.25 -10.12 -5.23
N GLN A 82 8.23 -10.26 -3.91
CA GLN A 82 8.04 -11.54 -3.21
C GLN A 82 6.58 -12.02 -3.22
N ASN A 83 5.62 -11.11 -3.40
CA ASN A 83 4.20 -11.47 -3.35
C ASN A 83 3.56 -11.37 -4.73
N ARG A 84 3.16 -12.51 -5.30
CA ARG A 84 2.61 -12.59 -6.66
C ARG A 84 1.18 -12.05 -6.76
N GLN A 85 0.47 -11.90 -5.64
CA GLN A 85 -0.88 -11.32 -5.57
C GLN A 85 -0.93 -9.90 -6.14
N PHE A 86 0.12 -9.08 -5.92
CA PHE A 86 0.23 -7.75 -6.54
C PHE A 86 0.31 -7.79 -8.07
N ARG A 87 0.48 -8.98 -8.65
CA ARG A 87 0.52 -9.22 -10.08
C ARG A 87 -0.76 -9.82 -10.65
N SER A 88 -1.71 -10.19 -9.78
CA SER A 88 -2.99 -10.78 -10.15
C SER A 88 -3.93 -9.79 -10.85
N GLU A 89 -4.82 -10.34 -11.68
CA GLU A 89 -5.97 -9.63 -12.24
C GLU A 89 -7.09 -9.43 -11.20
N ASN A 90 -7.17 -10.29 -10.19
CA ASN A 90 -8.18 -10.21 -9.16
C ASN A 90 -7.73 -9.24 -8.05
N CYS A 91 -8.13 -7.98 -8.18
CA CYS A 91 -7.91 -6.97 -7.15
C CYS A 91 -9.15 -6.11 -6.93
N ILE A 92 -9.39 -5.74 -5.67
CA ILE A 92 -10.58 -4.99 -5.25
C ILE A 92 -10.11 -3.72 -4.55
N PRO A 93 -10.35 -2.53 -5.12
CA PRO A 93 -10.10 -1.27 -4.43
C PRO A 93 -11.13 -1.07 -3.33
N LEU A 94 -10.72 -0.52 -2.18
CA LEU A 94 -11.61 -0.28 -1.04
C LEU A 94 -12.49 -1.48 -0.68
N LEU A 95 -11.90 -2.67 -0.63
CA LEU A 95 -12.57 -3.84 -0.05
C LEU A 95 -13.19 -3.48 1.31
N TYR A 96 -12.48 -2.65 2.07
CA TYR A 96 -13.02 -1.99 3.24
C TYR A 96 -12.66 -0.50 3.23
N TYR A 97 -13.61 0.33 3.61
CA TYR A 97 -13.34 1.70 4.03
C TYR A 97 -14.29 2.07 5.18
N ASP A 98 -13.86 2.96 6.05
CA ASP A 98 -14.76 3.58 7.03
C ASP A 98 -14.61 5.11 7.08
N PRO A 99 -15.63 5.82 7.59
CA PRO A 99 -15.58 7.28 7.74
C PRO A 99 -14.44 7.77 8.66
N GLU A 100 -13.85 6.87 9.46
CA GLU A 100 -12.78 7.21 10.39
C GLU A 100 -11.39 7.11 9.74
N GLY A 101 -11.31 6.63 8.49
CA GLY A 101 -10.15 6.75 7.61
C GLY A 101 -9.34 5.47 7.41
N ILE A 102 -9.78 4.31 7.90
CA ILE A 102 -9.12 3.04 7.58
C ILE A 102 -9.57 2.61 6.18
N CYS A 103 -8.61 2.42 5.28
CA CYS A 103 -8.84 1.94 3.92
C CYS A 103 -8.10 0.62 3.69
N VAL A 104 -8.73 -0.31 2.97
CA VAL A 104 -8.15 -1.61 2.63
C VAL A 104 -8.37 -1.90 1.15
N ASN A 105 -7.30 -2.22 0.44
CA ASN A 105 -7.39 -2.83 -0.89
C ASN A 105 -7.06 -4.32 -0.80
N SER A 106 -7.60 -5.10 -1.74
CA SER A 106 -7.37 -6.54 -1.82
C SER A 106 -6.68 -6.92 -3.13
N PHE A 107 -5.71 -7.83 -3.06
CA PHE A 107 -5.04 -8.46 -4.19
C PHE A 107 -5.04 -9.96 -3.98
N ILE A 108 -5.62 -10.73 -4.88
CA ILE A 108 -6.00 -12.13 -4.63
C ILE A 108 -5.39 -13.00 -5.71
N ASP A 109 -4.79 -14.12 -5.32
CA ASP A 109 -4.42 -15.20 -6.24
C ASP A 109 -4.85 -16.56 -5.68
N GLU A 110 -4.42 -17.63 -6.33
CA GLU A 110 -4.72 -19.00 -5.91
C GLU A 110 -4.03 -19.44 -4.60
N GLU A 111 -3.02 -18.71 -4.10
CA GLU A 111 -2.37 -19.02 -2.81
C GLU A 111 -3.04 -18.37 -1.61
N ALA A 112 -3.40 -17.10 -1.79
CA ALA A 112 -3.63 -16.19 -0.68
C ALA A 112 -4.32 -14.90 -1.14
N THR A 113 -4.87 -14.20 -0.15
CA THR A 113 -5.32 -12.82 -0.30
C THR A 113 -4.34 -11.89 0.40
N LEU A 114 -3.83 -10.88 -0.31
CA LEU A 114 -3.16 -9.75 0.30
C LEU A 114 -4.14 -8.61 0.55
N TRP A 115 -4.14 -8.09 1.77
CA TRP A 115 -4.75 -6.82 2.11
C TRP A 115 -3.65 -5.77 2.31
N THR A 116 -3.69 -4.68 1.55
CA THR A 116 -2.94 -3.47 1.89
C THR A 116 -3.85 -2.54 2.67
N LEU A 117 -3.37 -2.04 3.80
CA LEU A 117 -4.11 -1.14 4.68
C LEU A 117 -3.42 0.21 4.72
N TYR A 118 -4.20 1.28 4.69
CA TYR A 118 -3.73 2.65 4.94
C TYR A 118 -4.63 3.30 5.99
N ASN A 119 -4.01 4.01 6.93
CA ASN A 119 -4.73 4.74 7.95
C ASN A 119 -4.70 6.25 7.67
N ALA A 120 -5.77 6.75 7.06
CA ALA A 120 -5.99 8.18 6.84
C ALA A 120 -6.55 8.91 8.08
N SER A 121 -6.83 8.18 9.16
CA SER A 121 -7.33 8.76 10.42
C SER A 121 -6.30 9.67 11.06
N LYS A 122 -6.76 10.66 11.82
CA LYS A 122 -5.89 11.50 12.66
C LYS A 122 -5.63 10.90 14.04
N SER A 123 -6.50 10.01 14.53
CA SER A 123 -6.48 9.58 15.93
C SER A 123 -6.70 8.08 16.13
N ARG A 124 -7.40 7.39 15.22
CA ARG A 124 -7.58 5.94 15.31
C ARG A 124 -6.24 5.25 15.04
N LYS A 125 -5.89 4.28 15.89
CA LYS A 125 -4.63 3.52 15.80
C LYS A 125 -4.81 2.03 15.61
N TYR A 126 -6.04 1.55 15.55
CA TYR A 126 -6.30 0.13 15.36
C TYR A 126 -7.62 -0.13 14.64
N LYS A 127 -7.71 -1.32 14.06
CA LYS A 127 -8.95 -1.88 13.51
C LYS A 127 -9.02 -3.37 13.78
N VAL A 128 -10.23 -3.86 14.04
CA VAL A 128 -10.50 -5.29 14.17
C VAL A 128 -11.26 -5.77 12.94
N PHE A 129 -10.77 -6.84 12.32
CA PHE A 129 -11.40 -7.52 11.20
C PHE A 129 -11.82 -8.92 11.64
N SER A 130 -13.01 -9.35 11.23
CA SER A 130 -13.51 -10.70 11.49
C SER A 130 -13.63 -11.45 10.16
N PHE A 131 -13.35 -12.74 10.19
CA PHE A 131 -13.35 -13.61 9.03
C PHE A 131 -14.54 -14.59 9.10
N SER A 132 -15.11 -14.93 7.95
CA SER A 132 -16.21 -15.91 7.86
C SER A 132 -15.73 -17.34 8.19
N LYS A 133 -14.46 -17.63 7.91
CA LYS A 133 -13.77 -18.88 8.23
C LYS A 133 -12.44 -18.60 8.96
N PRO A 134 -11.88 -19.57 9.69
CA PRO A 134 -10.51 -19.48 10.22
C PRO A 134 -9.51 -19.10 9.12
N MET A 135 -8.59 -18.19 9.42
CA MET A 135 -7.54 -17.73 8.52
C MET A 135 -6.19 -17.72 9.23
N ASP A 136 -5.15 -18.12 8.53
CA ASP A 136 -3.77 -17.80 8.86
C ASP A 136 -3.49 -16.37 8.41
N VAL A 137 -2.93 -15.57 9.32
CA VAL A 137 -2.68 -14.15 9.11
C VAL A 137 -1.22 -13.84 9.36
N TYR A 138 -0.57 -13.38 8.31
CA TYR A 138 0.82 -12.94 8.32
C TYR A 138 0.91 -11.46 7.95
N ASP A 139 1.57 -10.65 8.77
CA ASP A 139 1.90 -9.27 8.42
C ASP A 139 3.19 -9.25 7.59
N VAL A 140 3.04 -9.09 6.28
CA VAL A 140 4.12 -8.97 5.30
C VAL A 140 4.91 -7.68 5.48
N TRP A 141 4.28 -6.62 6.02
CA TRP A 141 4.94 -5.36 6.27
C TRP A 141 5.89 -5.43 7.46
N SER A 142 5.48 -6.07 8.55
CA SER A 142 6.32 -6.23 9.76
C SER A 142 7.08 -7.55 9.82
N ASP A 143 6.89 -8.44 8.84
CA ASP A 143 7.51 -9.77 8.76
C ASP A 143 7.16 -10.64 9.98
N LYS A 144 5.87 -10.70 10.31
CA LYS A 144 5.39 -11.27 11.57
C LYS A 144 4.13 -12.12 11.39
N ILE A 145 4.14 -13.34 11.95
CA ILE A 145 2.93 -14.15 12.12
C ILE A 145 2.04 -13.49 13.17
N ILE A 146 0.78 -13.20 12.81
CA ILE A 146 -0.21 -12.66 13.74
C ILE A 146 -1.01 -13.78 14.40
N GLY A 147 -1.35 -14.83 13.64
CA GLY A 147 -2.01 -16.01 14.17
C GLY A 147 -2.37 -17.02 13.08
N GLU A 148 -2.61 -18.25 13.50
CA GLU A 148 -3.00 -19.39 12.65
C GLU A 148 -4.42 -19.82 13.01
N GLY A 149 -5.25 -20.12 12.00
CA GLY A 149 -6.64 -20.52 12.19
C GLY A 149 -7.51 -19.53 12.97
N ILE A 150 -7.22 -18.23 12.92
CA ILE A 150 -7.95 -17.22 13.70
C ILE A 150 -9.20 -16.72 12.96
N LYS A 151 -10.29 -16.46 13.70
CA LYS A 151 -11.52 -15.86 13.13
C LYS A 151 -11.56 -14.34 13.22
N GLN A 152 -10.59 -13.74 13.89
CA GLN A 152 -10.55 -12.30 14.11
C GLN A 152 -9.10 -11.85 14.26
N VAL A 153 -8.78 -10.70 13.69
CA VAL A 153 -7.47 -10.07 13.84
C VAL A 153 -7.62 -8.60 14.24
N LYS A 154 -6.85 -8.17 15.26
CA LYS A 154 -6.69 -6.77 15.62
C LYS A 154 -5.38 -6.25 15.02
N ILE A 155 -5.47 -5.22 14.19
CA ILE A 155 -4.34 -4.58 13.54
C ILE A 155 -4.13 -3.22 14.16
N SER A 156 -2.90 -2.94 14.59
CA SER A 156 -2.47 -1.61 15.02
C SER A 156 -1.74 -0.92 13.87
N ILE A 157 -2.18 0.29 13.52
CA ILE A 157 -1.64 1.08 12.42
C ILE A 157 -1.76 2.55 12.80
N ASP A 158 -0.65 3.26 12.92
CA ASP A 158 -0.65 4.69 13.27
C ASP A 158 -1.18 5.56 12.11
N ALA A 159 -1.52 6.81 12.43
CA ALA A 159 -1.99 7.78 11.44
C ALA A 159 -0.93 8.00 10.34
N GLY A 160 -1.33 7.92 9.08
CA GLY A 160 -0.44 8.05 7.92
C GLY A 160 0.53 6.87 7.74
N GLU A 161 0.27 5.74 8.39
CA GLU A 161 1.01 4.49 8.17
C GLU A 161 0.27 3.53 7.24
N VAL A 162 1.01 2.53 6.78
CA VAL A 162 0.52 1.39 5.99
C VAL A 162 0.91 0.08 6.65
N THR A 163 0.13 -0.96 6.40
CA THR A 163 0.55 -2.35 6.62
C THR A 163 0.07 -3.24 5.46
N CYS A 164 0.52 -4.49 5.43
CA CYS A 164 0.10 -5.47 4.44
C CYS A 164 -0.05 -6.85 5.09
N LEU A 165 -1.24 -7.42 5.01
CA LEU A 165 -1.54 -8.73 5.55
C LEU A 165 -1.65 -9.74 4.41
N LYS A 166 -1.03 -10.90 4.57
CA LYS A 166 -1.29 -12.11 3.80
C LYS A 166 -2.24 -12.98 4.59
N LEU A 167 -3.36 -13.32 3.96
CA LEU A 167 -4.44 -14.12 4.52
C LEU A 167 -4.54 -15.42 3.73
N GLN A 168 -4.46 -16.54 4.43
CA GLN A 168 -4.63 -17.88 3.87
C GLN A 168 -5.72 -18.60 4.65
N GLY A 169 -6.70 -19.15 3.96
CA GLY A 169 -7.74 -19.94 4.61
C GLY A 169 -7.37 -21.41 4.55
N GLU A 170 -7.71 -22.18 5.58
CA GLU A 170 -7.79 -23.63 5.45
C GLU A 170 -8.84 -23.95 4.36
N GLU A 171 -8.53 -24.93 3.50
CA GLU A 171 -9.46 -25.47 2.50
C GLU A 171 -10.68 -26.13 3.17
#